data_AF-A0A7S2SRI6-F1
#
_entry.id   AF-A0A7S2SRI6-F1
#
_cell.length_a   1.000
_cell.length_b   1.000
_cell.length_c   1.000
_cell.angle_alpha   90.00
_cell.angle_beta   90.00
_cell.angle_gamma   90.00
#
_symmetry.space_group_name_H-M   'P 1'
#
loop_
_entity.id
_entity.type
_entity.pdbx_description
1 polymer ?
#
loop_
_entity_poly.entity_id
_entity_poly.type
_entity_poly.pdbx_seq_one_letter_code
_entity_poly.pdbx_strand_id
1 'polypeptide(L)'
;EDLRLVRSAMQPIIAKNAKRSKADDAYAFTYGDDECPDDLMTCCLELREYDVQYYTRVSIDLGINVGAWYTVTPRISDGTSASGLGVDIERQDIIEKAEARVLAFDIECTKQPLKFPDAEFDQVFMISYVFDGQGYLIINREHVSADISDFEYTPKPEYPGPFEVFNEADERATLERFFTHCKELRPNIWVTYNGDFFDWPFVETRAKVYGMNMHTEIGVRETSSGVYTGSCAVHMDCFHWVQRDSYLPAGSRGLKAVTKAKLGYDPVEVDPEEMVQCAKDDPHRMASYSVSDAVATYYLFDKYVNLFIFSLCTIIPLGADDVLRKGSGTLCEMLLMTEARRVAIICPNKYNDPPLKFSEDGQLLTSESYVGGHVESL
;
A
#
# COMPACT_ATOMS: atom_id res chain seq x y z
N GLU A 1 24.16 1.23 -0.47
CA GLU A 1 24.76 1.60 -1.78
C GLU A 1 25.78 0.57 -2.22
N ASP A 2 26.74 0.25 -1.34
CA ASP A 2 27.79 -0.76 -1.56
C ASP A 2 27.29 -2.10 -2.09
N LEU A 3 26.21 -2.66 -1.51
CA LEU A 3 25.62 -3.92 -2.00
C LEU A 3 25.21 -3.84 -3.48
N ARG A 4 24.69 -2.69 -3.94
CA ARG A 4 24.32 -2.49 -5.36
C ARG A 4 25.57 -2.40 -6.24
N LEU A 5 26.63 -1.74 -5.77
CA LEU A 5 27.91 -1.65 -6.50
C LEU A 5 28.54 -3.03 -6.68
N VAL A 6 28.63 -3.82 -5.60
CA VAL A 6 29.17 -5.18 -5.64
C VAL A 6 28.33 -6.05 -6.58
N ARG A 7 27.01 -6.01 -6.46
CA ARG A 7 26.11 -6.76 -7.35
C ARG A 7 26.33 -6.39 -8.82
N SER A 8 26.42 -5.09 -9.13
CA SER A 8 26.65 -4.60 -10.50
C SER A 8 27.99 -5.09 -11.08
N ALA A 9 29.05 -5.11 -10.27
CA ALA A 9 30.36 -5.61 -10.68
C ALA A 9 30.40 -7.14 -10.86
N MET A 10 29.70 -7.88 -9.99
CA MET A 10 29.76 -9.36 -9.96
C MET A 10 28.85 -10.03 -10.99
N GLN A 11 27.68 -9.46 -11.28
CA GLN A 11 26.70 -10.05 -12.21
C GLN A 11 27.27 -10.43 -13.60
N PRO A 12 28.03 -9.57 -14.30
CA PRO A 12 28.57 -9.93 -15.62
C PRO A 12 29.61 -11.06 -15.55
N ILE A 13 30.41 -11.10 -14.48
CA ILE A 13 31.43 -12.14 -14.25
C ILE A 13 30.74 -13.48 -14.05
N ILE A 14 29.74 -13.52 -13.17
CA ILE A 14 28.98 -14.73 -12.85
C ILE A 14 28.20 -15.23 -14.06
N ALA A 15 27.59 -14.33 -14.85
CA ALA A 15 26.89 -14.71 -16.07
C ALA A 15 27.85 -15.34 -17.11
N LYS A 16 29.08 -14.84 -17.21
CA LYS A 16 30.13 -15.42 -18.08
C LYS A 16 30.57 -16.80 -17.59
N ASN A 17 30.84 -16.92 -16.29
CA ASN A 17 31.29 -18.18 -15.67
C ASN A 17 30.23 -19.28 -15.77
N ALA A 18 28.95 -18.96 -15.49
CA ALA A 18 27.85 -19.91 -15.58
C ALA A 18 27.65 -20.44 -17.02
N LYS A 19 27.86 -19.59 -18.05
CA LYS A 19 27.84 -20.03 -19.45
C LYS A 19 29.02 -20.95 -19.78
N ARG A 20 30.22 -20.64 -19.28
CA ARG A 20 31.42 -21.45 -19.47
C ARG A 20 31.26 -22.83 -18.82
N SER A 21 30.87 -22.87 -17.56
CA SER A 21 30.61 -24.12 -16.82
C SER A 21 29.59 -25.02 -17.52
N LYS A 22 28.48 -24.46 -18.03
CA LYS A 22 27.49 -25.24 -18.79
C LYS A 22 28.05 -25.82 -20.10
N ALA A 23 28.97 -25.12 -20.76
CA ALA A 23 29.64 -25.63 -21.94
C ALA A 23 30.62 -26.75 -21.54
N ASP A 24 31.42 -26.53 -20.50
CA ASP A 24 32.39 -27.50 -19.99
C ASP A 24 31.70 -28.80 -19.53
N ASP A 25 30.57 -28.72 -18.81
CA ASP A 25 29.75 -29.88 -18.41
C ASP A 25 29.25 -30.70 -19.61
N ALA A 26 28.94 -30.05 -20.74
CA ALA A 26 28.54 -30.73 -21.98
C ALA A 26 29.71 -31.50 -22.64
N TYR A 27 30.95 -31.12 -22.34
CA TYR A 27 32.19 -31.74 -22.85
C TYR A 27 32.92 -32.60 -21.79
N ALA A 28 32.47 -32.59 -20.53
CA ALA A 28 33.13 -33.19 -19.36
C ALA A 28 33.17 -34.73 -19.36
N PHE A 29 32.72 -35.40 -20.42
CA PHE A 29 32.85 -36.86 -20.57
C PHE A 29 34.29 -37.35 -20.77
N THR A 30 35.29 -36.45 -20.84
CA THR A 30 36.65 -36.84 -21.27
C THR A 30 37.82 -36.51 -20.35
N TYR A 31 37.72 -35.68 -19.31
CA TYR A 31 38.87 -35.42 -18.43
C TYR A 31 38.44 -35.19 -16.98
N GLY A 32 39.02 -35.98 -16.07
CA GLY A 32 39.06 -35.67 -14.65
C GLY A 32 40.35 -34.93 -14.36
N ASP A 33 40.25 -33.65 -14.00
CA ASP A 33 41.33 -32.92 -13.35
C ASP A 33 40.73 -31.98 -12.30
N ASP A 34 40.95 -32.32 -11.03
CA ASP A 34 40.68 -31.49 -9.84
C ASP A 34 41.82 -30.46 -9.64
N GLU A 35 42.23 -29.72 -10.67
CA GLU A 35 43.20 -28.64 -10.50
C GLU A 35 42.50 -27.33 -10.10
N CYS A 36 42.99 -26.69 -9.04
CA CYS A 36 42.49 -25.38 -8.60
C CYS A 36 42.74 -24.33 -9.70
N PRO A 37 41.71 -23.61 -10.18
CA PRO A 37 41.89 -22.62 -11.25
C PRO A 37 42.84 -21.48 -10.85
N ASP A 38 43.64 -21.00 -11.81
CA ASP A 38 44.56 -19.87 -11.63
C ASP A 38 43.84 -18.56 -11.23
N ASP A 39 42.60 -18.38 -11.70
CA ASP A 39 41.72 -17.27 -11.31
C ASP A 39 40.51 -17.80 -10.53
N LEU A 40 40.53 -17.58 -9.21
CA LEU A 40 39.46 -17.98 -8.30
C LEU A 40 38.12 -17.32 -8.63
N MET A 41 38.12 -16.13 -9.27
CA MET A 41 36.86 -15.48 -9.67
C MET A 41 36.08 -16.32 -10.67
N THR A 42 36.74 -17.24 -11.35
CA THR A 42 36.08 -18.13 -12.30
C THR A 42 35.28 -19.25 -11.64
N CYS A 43 35.48 -19.48 -10.33
CA CYS A 43 34.71 -20.43 -9.52
C CYS A 43 33.36 -19.84 -9.07
N CYS A 44 33.14 -18.54 -9.21
CA CYS A 44 31.88 -17.89 -8.83
C CYS A 44 30.81 -18.16 -9.90
N LEU A 45 29.90 -19.09 -9.60
CA LEU A 45 28.86 -19.54 -10.55
C LEU A 45 27.49 -18.89 -10.36
N GLU A 46 27.18 -18.38 -9.15
CA GLU A 46 25.87 -17.81 -8.84
C GLU A 46 25.96 -16.79 -7.70
N LEU A 47 25.05 -15.81 -7.68
CA LEU A 47 24.73 -15.00 -6.49
C LEU A 47 23.48 -15.54 -5.85
N ARG A 48 23.38 -15.55 -4.52
CA ARG A 48 22.17 -15.97 -3.79
C ARG A 48 21.64 -14.83 -2.94
N GLU A 49 20.31 -14.77 -2.79
CA GLU A 49 19.60 -13.84 -1.90
C GLU A 49 19.97 -12.34 -2.12
N TYR A 50 20.40 -11.98 -3.33
CA TYR A 50 20.93 -10.65 -3.68
C TYR A 50 19.84 -9.62 -4.00
N ASP A 51 18.59 -10.07 -4.13
CA ASP A 51 17.42 -9.26 -4.48
C ASP A 51 16.40 -9.15 -3.33
N VAL A 52 16.72 -9.71 -2.16
CA VAL A 52 15.93 -9.52 -0.94
C VAL A 52 16.00 -8.05 -0.52
N GLN A 53 14.84 -7.43 -0.33
CA GLN A 53 14.78 -6.03 0.07
C GLN A 53 15.36 -5.85 1.47
N TYR A 54 16.10 -4.74 1.67
CA TYR A 54 16.87 -4.54 2.90
C TYR A 54 16.01 -4.57 4.17
N TYR A 55 14.89 -3.86 4.19
CA TYR A 55 14.01 -3.84 5.36
C TYR A 55 13.36 -5.21 5.63
N THR A 56 13.02 -5.96 4.57
CA THR A 56 12.55 -7.34 4.68
C THR A 56 13.62 -8.25 5.26
N ARG A 57 14.88 -8.12 4.81
CA ARG A 57 16.02 -8.86 5.37
C ARG A 57 16.18 -8.59 6.87
N VAL A 58 16.12 -7.32 7.28
CA VAL A 58 16.19 -6.93 8.70
C VAL A 58 15.04 -7.53 9.50
N SER A 59 13.81 -7.45 8.97
CA SER A 59 12.61 -8.02 9.59
C SER A 59 12.73 -9.53 9.79
N ILE A 60 13.17 -10.26 8.77
CA ILE A 60 13.39 -11.72 8.81
C ILE A 60 14.50 -12.09 9.81
N ASP A 61 15.68 -11.48 9.67
CA ASP A 61 16.86 -11.88 10.44
C ASP A 61 16.73 -11.54 11.92
N LEU A 62 16.03 -10.45 12.26
CA LEU A 62 15.82 -10.02 13.64
C LEU A 62 14.47 -10.50 14.23
N GLY A 63 13.61 -11.13 13.43
CA GLY A 63 12.28 -11.56 13.87
C GLY A 63 11.37 -10.40 14.28
N ILE A 64 11.48 -9.27 13.59
CA ILE A 64 10.72 -8.03 13.88
C ILE A 64 9.59 -7.88 12.88
N ASN A 65 8.37 -7.87 13.39
CA ASN A 65 7.13 -7.76 12.63
C ASN A 65 6.30 -6.56 13.11
N VAL A 66 5.65 -5.87 12.16
CA VAL A 66 4.70 -4.78 12.46
C VAL A 66 3.46 -5.34 13.17
N GLY A 67 2.89 -4.57 14.09
CA GLY A 67 1.70 -4.97 14.85
C GLY A 67 1.98 -5.85 16.07
N ALA A 68 3.24 -6.09 16.42
CA ALA A 68 3.65 -6.69 17.70
C ALA A 68 4.27 -5.63 18.63
N TRP A 69 4.26 -5.92 19.93
CA TRP A 69 4.86 -5.06 20.95
C TRP A 69 6.34 -5.39 21.16
N TYR A 70 7.16 -4.36 21.29
CA TYR A 70 8.59 -4.50 21.53
C TYR A 70 9.06 -3.52 22.59
N THR A 71 9.97 -3.99 23.46
CA THR A 71 10.79 -3.12 24.31
C THR A 71 12.07 -2.81 23.54
N VAL A 72 12.32 -1.51 23.35
CA VAL A 72 13.46 -1.00 22.59
C VAL A 72 14.44 -0.37 23.57
N THR A 73 15.62 -0.98 23.73
CA THR A 73 16.65 -0.50 24.65
C THR A 73 17.88 -0.04 23.86
N PRO A 74 18.30 1.23 23.98
CA PRO A 74 19.51 1.68 23.31
C PRO A 74 20.73 1.03 23.96
N ARG A 75 21.58 0.39 23.15
CA ARG A 75 22.93 -0.01 23.57
C ARG A 75 23.85 1.18 23.37
N ILE A 76 24.22 1.80 24.48
CA ILE A 76 25.20 2.87 24.51
C ILE A 76 26.56 2.22 24.74
N SER A 77 27.49 2.43 23.80
CA SER A 77 28.87 1.98 23.97
C SER A 77 29.56 2.82 25.05
N ASP A 78 30.12 2.16 26.05
CA ASP A 78 31.01 2.76 27.05
C ASP A 78 32.49 2.76 26.60
N GLY A 79 32.74 2.37 25.35
CA GLY A 79 34.10 2.25 24.78
C GLY A 79 34.85 0.98 25.21
N THR A 80 34.25 0.09 26.01
CA THR A 80 34.91 -1.12 26.52
C THR A 80 34.23 -2.43 26.10
N SER A 81 32.95 -2.37 25.72
CA SER A 81 32.20 -3.54 25.26
C SER A 81 32.34 -3.79 23.75
N ALA A 82 32.57 -5.06 23.38
CA ALA A 82 32.71 -5.50 21.98
C ALA A 82 31.43 -5.34 21.15
N SER A 83 30.28 -5.14 21.79
CA SER A 83 28.95 -5.09 21.18
C SER A 83 28.58 -3.73 20.57
N GLY A 84 29.40 -2.68 20.75
CA GLY A 84 29.25 -1.39 20.07
C GLY A 84 27.94 -0.62 20.35
N LEU A 85 27.74 0.47 19.61
CA LEU A 85 26.49 1.25 19.60
C LEU A 85 25.39 0.46 18.89
N GLY A 86 24.18 0.40 19.43
CA GLY A 86 23.08 -0.30 18.79
C GLY A 86 21.76 -0.23 19.53
N VAL A 87 20.86 -1.15 19.21
CA VAL A 87 19.54 -1.27 19.83
C VAL A 87 19.28 -2.74 20.14
N ASP A 88 18.83 -3.03 21.36
CA ASP A 88 18.23 -4.30 21.75
C ASP A 88 16.72 -4.20 21.57
N ILE A 89 16.14 -5.24 20.95
CA ILE A 89 14.71 -5.29 20.64
C ILE A 89 14.16 -6.59 21.22
N GLU A 90 13.30 -6.48 22.22
CA GLU A 90 12.68 -7.62 22.89
C GLU A 90 11.18 -7.66 22.61
N ARG A 91 10.72 -8.70 21.90
CA ARG A 91 9.31 -8.92 21.62
C ARG A 91 8.55 -9.25 22.91
N GLN A 92 7.46 -8.53 23.13
CA GLN A 92 6.59 -8.71 24.29
C GLN A 92 5.41 -9.63 23.93
N ASP A 93 4.95 -10.42 24.90
CA ASP A 93 3.77 -11.29 24.75
C ASP A 93 2.47 -10.52 25.05
N ILE A 94 2.22 -9.48 24.24
CA ILE A 94 1.01 -8.66 24.32
C ILE A 94 0.23 -8.86 23.02
N ILE A 95 -0.98 -9.41 23.15
CA ILE A 95 -1.84 -9.76 22.01
C ILE A 95 -2.66 -8.56 21.55
N GLU A 96 -3.15 -7.76 22.50
CA GLU A 96 -3.97 -6.58 22.26
C GLU A 96 -3.21 -5.57 21.39
N LYS A 97 -3.88 -5.03 20.38
CA LYS A 97 -3.30 -4.04 19.47
C LYS A 97 -3.39 -2.65 20.10
N ALA A 98 -2.41 -1.81 19.79
CA ALA A 98 -2.48 -0.40 20.13
C ALA A 98 -3.58 0.30 19.32
N GLU A 99 -4.20 1.31 19.92
CA GLU A 99 -5.14 2.20 19.23
C GLU A 99 -4.35 3.25 18.45
N ALA A 100 -4.28 3.06 17.13
CA ALA A 100 -3.70 4.04 16.23
C ALA A 100 -4.72 5.13 15.92
N ARG A 101 -4.25 6.37 15.70
CA ARG A 101 -5.09 7.47 15.25
C ARG A 101 -5.35 7.34 13.75
N VAL A 102 -6.61 7.16 13.37
CA VAL A 102 -7.04 6.84 12.01
C VAL A 102 -7.79 8.02 11.43
N LEU A 103 -7.35 8.49 10.25
CA LEU A 103 -8.06 9.48 9.46
C LEU A 103 -8.42 8.88 8.11
N ALA A 104 -9.71 8.69 7.88
CA ALA A 104 -10.25 8.32 6.57
C ALA A 104 -10.81 9.56 5.88
N PHE A 105 -10.44 9.80 4.63
CA PHE A 105 -10.96 10.95 3.88
C PHE A 105 -11.35 10.57 2.46
N ASP A 106 -12.19 11.43 1.89
CA ASP A 106 -12.68 11.40 0.52
C ASP A 106 -12.82 12.86 0.02
N ILE A 107 -12.65 13.07 -1.29
CA ILE A 107 -12.76 14.40 -1.90
C ILE A 107 -13.80 14.45 -3.01
N GLU A 108 -14.45 15.59 -3.13
CA GLU A 108 -15.32 15.90 -4.26
C GLU A 108 -14.70 16.99 -5.11
N CYS A 109 -14.67 16.75 -6.42
CA CYS A 109 -14.04 17.65 -7.38
C CYS A 109 -15.04 18.13 -8.43
N THR A 110 -14.84 19.36 -8.91
CA THR A 110 -15.54 19.79 -10.12
C THR A 110 -15.13 18.90 -11.29
N LYS A 111 -15.97 18.85 -12.31
CA LYS A 111 -15.63 18.20 -13.57
C LYS A 111 -16.37 18.81 -14.73
N GLN A 112 -15.78 18.66 -15.91
CA GLN A 112 -16.48 18.92 -17.16
C GLN A 112 -17.51 17.81 -17.46
N PRO A 113 -18.64 18.12 -18.12
CA PRO A 113 -19.62 17.12 -18.50
C PRO A 113 -19.02 15.97 -19.32
N LEU A 114 -19.38 14.74 -18.98
CA LEU A 114 -18.95 13.49 -19.64
C LEU A 114 -17.43 13.24 -19.66
N LYS A 115 -16.66 13.95 -18.83
CA LYS A 115 -15.22 13.75 -18.64
C LYS A 115 -14.89 13.37 -17.21
N PHE A 116 -13.73 12.75 -17.01
CA PHE A 116 -13.15 12.61 -15.68
C PHE A 116 -12.67 13.98 -15.15
N PRO A 117 -12.65 14.18 -13.82
CA PRO A 117 -12.02 15.35 -13.21
C PRO A 117 -10.54 15.44 -13.62
N ASP A 118 -10.08 16.66 -13.91
CA ASP A 118 -8.69 16.94 -14.28
C ASP A 118 -8.09 17.96 -13.30
N ALA A 119 -7.13 17.52 -12.50
CA ALA A 119 -6.55 18.34 -11.43
C ALA A 119 -5.82 19.60 -11.94
N GLU A 120 -5.47 19.70 -13.24
CA GLU A 120 -4.92 20.93 -13.81
C GLU A 120 -5.97 22.05 -13.91
N PHE A 121 -7.24 21.70 -14.13
CA PHE A 121 -8.31 22.67 -14.43
C PHE A 121 -9.43 22.68 -13.40
N ASP A 122 -9.79 21.50 -12.87
CA ASP A 122 -10.86 21.30 -11.92
C ASP A 122 -10.40 21.58 -10.48
N GLN A 123 -11.36 21.87 -9.60
CA GLN A 123 -11.11 22.26 -8.22
C GLN A 123 -11.72 21.26 -7.23
N VAL A 124 -11.10 21.11 -6.07
CA VAL A 124 -11.73 20.45 -4.91
C VAL A 124 -12.79 21.37 -4.34
N PHE A 125 -14.00 20.86 -4.14
CA PHE A 125 -15.09 21.62 -3.53
C PHE A 125 -15.64 21.06 -2.22
N MET A 126 -15.37 19.79 -1.90
CA MET A 126 -15.58 19.24 -0.56
C MET A 126 -14.44 18.29 -0.20
N ILE A 127 -14.06 18.28 1.08
CA ILE A 127 -13.18 17.27 1.68
C ILE A 127 -13.90 16.76 2.92
N SER A 128 -14.37 15.53 2.88
CA SER A 128 -14.98 14.85 4.02
C SER A 128 -13.96 13.92 4.66
N TYR A 129 -13.92 13.88 5.98
CA TYR A 129 -13.04 12.94 6.69
C TYR A 129 -13.59 12.56 8.06
N VAL A 130 -13.24 11.36 8.49
CA VAL A 130 -13.54 10.84 9.82
C VAL A 130 -12.23 10.56 10.53
N PHE A 131 -12.08 11.13 11.72
CA PHE A 131 -10.96 10.90 12.62
C PHE A 131 -11.45 10.25 13.90
N ASP A 132 -11.03 9.00 14.14
CA ASP A 132 -11.39 8.20 15.34
C ASP A 132 -12.90 8.26 15.71
N GLY A 133 -13.76 8.26 14.68
CA GLY A 133 -15.23 8.29 14.82
C GLY A 133 -15.88 9.67 14.78
N GLN A 134 -15.11 10.76 14.87
CA GLN A 134 -15.61 12.13 14.67
C GLN A 134 -15.48 12.53 13.20
N GLY A 135 -16.59 12.93 12.58
CA GLY A 135 -16.64 13.41 11.21
C GLY A 135 -16.35 14.91 11.10
N TYR A 136 -15.77 15.28 9.97
CA TYR A 136 -15.51 16.66 9.57
C TYR A 136 -15.79 16.82 8.08
N LEU A 137 -16.28 17.99 7.69
CA LEU A 137 -16.52 18.35 6.30
C LEU A 137 -15.97 19.75 6.04
N ILE A 138 -15.04 19.90 5.11
CA ILE A 138 -14.57 21.20 4.65
C ILE A 138 -15.23 21.50 3.30
N ILE A 139 -15.79 22.69 3.16
CA ILE A 139 -16.55 23.12 1.99
C ILE A 139 -15.87 24.32 1.33
N ASN A 140 -15.69 24.26 0.01
CA ASN A 140 -15.36 25.42 -0.80
C ASN A 140 -16.64 26.18 -1.22
N ARG A 141 -16.82 27.39 -0.70
CA ARG A 141 -17.99 28.24 -0.99
C ARG A 141 -17.99 28.87 -2.39
N GLU A 142 -16.94 28.72 -3.19
CA GLU A 142 -16.96 29.11 -4.62
C GLU A 142 -17.92 28.25 -5.46
N HIS A 143 -18.09 26.97 -5.08
CA HIS A 143 -18.89 26.00 -5.84
C HIS A 143 -20.16 25.56 -5.13
N VAL A 144 -20.13 25.50 -3.80
CA VAL A 144 -21.32 25.23 -3.00
C VAL A 144 -22.13 26.52 -2.87
N SER A 145 -23.46 26.48 -2.93
CA SER A 145 -24.27 27.72 -2.95
C SER A 145 -24.62 28.29 -1.56
N ALA A 146 -24.74 27.46 -0.53
CA ALA A 146 -25.06 27.88 0.85
C ALA A 146 -24.07 27.32 1.90
N ASP A 147 -23.96 28.02 3.03
CA ASP A 147 -23.25 27.53 4.19
C ASP A 147 -24.00 26.31 4.75
N ILE A 148 -23.26 25.26 5.11
CA ILE A 148 -23.80 24.05 5.73
C ILE A 148 -23.50 24.09 7.22
N SER A 149 -24.53 23.89 8.04
CA SER A 149 -24.37 23.74 9.50
C SER A 149 -23.97 22.32 9.86
N ASP A 150 -23.38 22.15 11.04
CA ASP A 150 -23.11 20.83 11.64
C ASP A 150 -24.35 19.93 11.59
N PHE A 151 -24.12 18.67 11.24
CA PHE A 151 -25.18 17.69 11.08
C PHE A 151 -24.70 16.29 11.41
N GLU A 152 -25.62 15.32 11.42
CA GLU A 152 -25.31 13.93 11.71
C GLU A 152 -25.70 13.06 10.52
N TYR A 153 -24.78 12.21 10.08
CA TYR A 153 -25.02 11.14 9.13
C TYR A 153 -24.70 9.79 9.80
N THR A 154 -25.72 9.19 10.39
CA THR A 154 -25.62 7.90 11.08
C THR A 154 -26.47 6.86 10.33
N PRO A 155 -25.92 6.15 9.33
CA PRO A 155 -26.68 5.18 8.53
C PRO A 155 -27.14 3.96 9.35
N LYS A 156 -26.40 3.64 10.42
CA LYS A 156 -26.77 2.63 11.42
C LYS A 156 -26.25 3.06 12.80
N PRO A 157 -26.85 2.58 13.91
CA PRO A 157 -26.35 2.85 15.25
C PRO A 157 -24.89 2.44 15.48
N GLU A 158 -24.40 1.42 14.77
CA GLU A 158 -23.00 0.96 14.87
C GLU A 158 -22.02 1.86 14.10
N TYR A 159 -22.52 2.77 13.27
CA TYR A 159 -21.75 3.67 12.41
C TYR A 159 -22.14 5.13 12.68
N PRO A 160 -21.88 5.66 13.89
CA PRO A 160 -22.13 7.06 14.19
C PRO A 160 -21.29 7.96 13.28
N GLY A 161 -21.89 9.05 12.82
CA GLY A 161 -21.19 10.05 12.02
C GLY A 161 -21.67 11.47 12.38
N PRO A 162 -21.31 12.01 13.55
CA PRO A 162 -21.47 13.44 13.81
C PRO A 162 -20.46 14.20 12.96
N PHE A 163 -20.88 15.27 12.27
CA PHE A 163 -20.03 16.09 11.41
C PHE A 163 -19.99 17.54 11.88
N GLU A 164 -18.77 18.01 12.14
CA GLU A 164 -18.46 19.44 12.25
C GLU A 164 -18.09 19.98 10.86
N VAL A 165 -18.66 21.13 10.49
CA VAL A 165 -18.55 21.66 9.13
C VAL A 165 -17.76 22.97 9.10
N PHE A 166 -16.74 23.01 8.24
CA PHE A 166 -15.92 24.18 7.96
C PHE A 166 -16.27 24.76 6.59
N ASN A 167 -16.97 25.88 6.58
CA ASN A 167 -17.31 26.60 5.34
C ASN A 167 -16.20 27.60 5.01
N GLU A 168 -15.33 27.25 4.06
CA GLU A 168 -14.17 28.04 3.65
C GLU A 168 -14.45 28.84 2.38
N ALA A 169 -13.85 30.03 2.27
CA ALA A 169 -14.19 30.99 1.23
C ALA A 169 -13.87 30.51 -0.20
N ASP A 170 -12.77 29.75 -0.36
CA ASP A 170 -12.24 29.30 -1.64
C ASP A 170 -11.50 27.94 -1.51
N GLU A 171 -11.02 27.40 -2.63
CA GLU A 171 -10.27 26.13 -2.67
C GLU A 171 -8.96 26.22 -1.87
N ARG A 172 -8.30 27.38 -1.87
CA ARG A 172 -7.05 27.58 -1.15
C ARG A 172 -7.27 27.43 0.36
N ALA A 173 -8.26 28.12 0.91
CA ALA A 173 -8.64 28.04 2.31
C ALA A 173 -9.10 26.63 2.69
N THR A 174 -9.78 25.93 1.78
CA THR A 174 -10.19 24.52 1.94
C THR A 174 -8.98 23.60 2.15
N LEU A 175 -7.95 23.72 1.30
CA LEU A 175 -6.72 22.91 1.42
C LEU A 175 -5.86 23.32 2.62
N GLU A 176 -5.72 24.61 2.89
CA GLU A 176 -5.00 25.13 4.07
C GLU A 176 -5.65 24.63 5.38
N ARG A 177 -6.99 24.63 5.45
CA ARG A 177 -7.75 24.05 6.57
C ARG A 177 -7.47 22.57 6.72
N PHE A 178 -7.56 21.81 5.63
CA PHE A 178 -7.33 20.36 5.65
C PHE A 178 -5.95 20.02 6.19
N PHE A 179 -4.89 20.64 5.64
CA PHE A 179 -3.52 20.40 6.11
C PHE A 179 -3.29 20.87 7.53
N THR A 180 -3.86 22.01 7.94
CA THR A 180 -3.76 22.51 9.31
C THR A 180 -4.37 21.52 10.29
N HIS A 181 -5.58 21.05 10.02
CA HIS A 181 -6.26 20.13 10.91
C HIS A 181 -5.57 18.75 10.95
N CYS A 182 -5.08 18.27 9.81
CA CYS A 182 -4.24 17.07 9.74
C CYS A 182 -3.01 17.15 10.66
N LYS A 183 -2.34 18.31 10.72
CA LYS A 183 -1.19 18.56 11.61
C LYS A 183 -1.59 18.57 13.09
N GLU A 184 -2.79 19.02 13.42
CA GLU A 184 -3.31 19.02 14.79
C GLU A 184 -3.64 17.59 15.25
N LEU A 185 -4.35 16.84 14.40
CA LEU A 185 -4.78 15.46 14.66
C LEU A 185 -3.59 14.47 14.67
N ARG A 186 -2.58 14.72 13.83
CA ARG A 186 -1.36 13.90 13.64
C ARG A 186 -1.69 12.41 13.41
N PRO A 187 -2.47 12.05 12.37
CA PRO A 187 -2.88 10.68 12.15
C PRO A 187 -1.69 9.73 11.96
N ASN A 188 -1.86 8.50 12.45
CA ASN A 188 -0.91 7.41 12.27
C ASN A 188 -1.23 6.57 11.02
N ILE A 189 -2.51 6.56 10.61
CA ILE A 189 -3.02 5.82 9.47
C ILE A 189 -3.89 6.76 8.65
N TRP A 190 -3.53 6.93 7.38
CA TRP A 190 -4.37 7.54 6.37
C TRP A 190 -5.21 6.45 5.70
N VAL A 191 -6.49 6.68 5.50
CA VAL A 191 -7.39 5.73 4.85
C VAL A 191 -8.11 6.43 3.71
N THR A 192 -8.19 5.77 2.57
CA THR A 192 -8.93 6.24 1.39
C THR A 192 -9.62 5.07 0.71
N TYR A 193 -10.44 5.36 -0.30
CA TYR A 193 -10.95 4.38 -1.24
C TYR A 193 -10.53 4.76 -2.66
N ASN A 194 -9.52 4.06 -3.21
CA ASN A 194 -8.88 4.38 -4.49
C ASN A 194 -8.07 5.71 -4.47
N GLY A 195 -7.61 6.14 -3.29
CA GLY A 195 -6.91 7.41 -3.12
C GLY A 195 -5.49 7.43 -3.69
N ASP A 196 -4.85 6.28 -3.92
CA ASP A 196 -3.56 6.25 -4.63
C ASP A 196 -3.69 6.79 -6.08
N PHE A 197 -4.85 6.60 -6.71
CA PHE A 197 -5.07 6.93 -8.13
C PHE A 197 -5.95 8.16 -8.36
N PHE A 198 -6.61 8.68 -7.32
CA PHE A 198 -7.51 9.83 -7.45
C PHE A 198 -7.23 10.89 -6.38
N ASP A 199 -7.61 10.63 -5.12
CA ASP A 199 -7.64 11.64 -4.06
C ASP A 199 -6.28 12.31 -3.82
N TRP A 200 -5.22 11.52 -3.60
CA TRP A 200 -3.90 12.07 -3.30
C TRP A 200 -3.27 12.81 -4.49
N PRO A 201 -3.23 12.25 -5.72
CA PRO A 201 -2.76 13.00 -6.89
C PRO A 201 -3.49 14.32 -7.10
N PHE A 202 -4.81 14.32 -6.88
CA PHE A 202 -5.63 15.51 -7.07
C PHE A 202 -5.29 16.57 -6.01
N VAL A 203 -5.33 16.22 -4.72
CA VAL A 203 -4.96 17.12 -3.62
C VAL A 203 -3.54 17.66 -3.78
N GLU A 204 -2.57 16.81 -4.16
CA GLU A 204 -1.19 17.24 -4.36
C GLU A 204 -1.07 18.26 -5.50
N THR A 205 -1.75 18.01 -6.62
CA THR A 205 -1.71 18.89 -7.80
C THR A 205 -2.37 20.23 -7.48
N ARG A 206 -3.54 20.22 -6.83
CA ARG A 206 -4.25 21.45 -6.42
C ARG A 206 -3.46 22.23 -5.37
N ALA A 207 -2.86 21.57 -4.40
CA ALA A 207 -1.99 22.21 -3.41
C ALA A 207 -0.81 22.93 -4.08
N LYS A 208 -0.19 22.32 -5.09
CA LYS A 208 0.93 22.93 -5.85
C LYS A 208 0.52 24.23 -6.55
N VAL A 209 -0.70 24.33 -7.10
CA VAL A 209 -1.21 25.56 -7.73
C VAL A 209 -1.19 26.74 -6.76
N TYR A 210 -1.47 26.50 -5.48
CA TYR A 210 -1.47 27.51 -4.43
C TYR A 210 -0.12 27.64 -3.69
N GLY A 211 0.94 26.99 -4.19
CA GLY A 211 2.28 27.05 -3.60
C GLY A 211 2.45 26.22 -2.32
N MET A 212 1.53 25.30 -2.03
CA MET A 212 1.62 24.37 -0.91
C MET A 212 2.36 23.10 -1.34
N ASN A 213 3.24 22.60 -0.47
CA ASN A 213 3.95 21.33 -0.68
C ASN A 213 3.38 20.27 0.27
N MET A 214 2.60 19.33 -0.26
CA MET A 214 1.91 18.30 0.54
C MET A 214 2.86 17.48 1.42
N HIS A 215 4.07 17.17 0.93
CA HIS A 215 5.07 16.44 1.70
C HIS A 215 5.58 17.26 2.89
N THR A 216 5.80 18.56 2.74
CA THR A 216 6.19 19.44 3.85
C THR A 216 5.03 19.66 4.83
N GLU A 217 3.81 19.76 4.33
CA GLU A 217 2.62 20.04 5.15
C GLU A 217 2.22 18.86 6.04
N ILE A 218 2.10 17.66 5.47
CA ILE A 218 1.55 16.49 6.17
C ILE A 218 2.43 15.24 6.06
N GLY A 219 3.61 15.34 5.45
CA GLY A 219 4.56 14.22 5.35
C GLY A 219 4.18 13.16 4.32
N VAL A 220 3.15 13.38 3.49
CA VAL A 220 2.66 12.44 2.47
C VAL A 220 3.27 12.77 1.11
N ARG A 221 3.73 11.75 0.39
CA ARG A 221 4.28 11.89 -0.96
C ARG A 221 4.07 10.65 -1.82
N GLU A 222 4.11 10.85 -3.12
CA GLU A 222 4.19 9.77 -4.10
C GLU A 222 5.54 9.03 -3.99
N THR A 223 5.49 7.71 -4.09
CA THR A 223 6.65 6.82 -4.18
C THR A 223 7.02 6.56 -5.64
N SER A 224 8.19 5.98 -5.89
CA SER A 224 8.60 5.57 -7.25
C SER A 224 7.69 4.51 -7.90
N SER A 225 6.81 3.89 -7.12
CA SER A 225 5.80 2.92 -7.58
C SER A 225 4.45 3.55 -7.92
N GLY A 226 4.32 4.88 -7.84
CA GLY A 226 3.06 5.57 -8.14
C GLY A 226 1.98 5.43 -7.06
N VAL A 227 2.38 5.13 -5.82
CA VAL A 227 1.47 5.07 -4.66
C VAL A 227 1.89 6.11 -3.63
N TYR A 228 0.94 6.61 -2.85
CA TYR A 228 1.18 7.61 -1.83
C TYR A 228 1.44 6.96 -0.46
N THR A 229 2.43 7.49 0.25
CA THR A 229 2.79 7.04 1.60
C THR A 229 3.16 8.22 2.48
N GLY A 230 2.90 8.10 3.79
CA GLY A 230 3.39 9.04 4.78
C GLY A 230 4.83 8.75 5.22
N SER A 231 5.51 9.77 5.72
CA SER A 231 6.85 9.65 6.31
C SER A 231 6.83 8.96 7.67
N CYS A 232 5.77 9.20 8.46
CA CYS A 232 5.56 8.65 9.80
C CYS A 232 4.17 8.01 9.94
N ALA A 233 3.47 7.81 8.83
CA ALA A 233 2.11 7.28 8.78
C ALA A 233 1.98 6.35 7.58
N VAL A 234 1.17 5.31 7.72
CA VAL A 234 0.88 4.36 6.64
C VAL A 234 -0.36 4.82 5.87
N HIS A 235 -0.46 4.45 4.60
CA HIS A 235 -1.61 4.78 3.76
C HIS A 235 -2.37 3.50 3.37
N MET A 236 -3.53 3.32 3.97
CA MET A 236 -4.44 2.20 3.77
C MET A 236 -5.51 2.53 2.73
N ASP A 237 -5.17 2.36 1.46
CA ASP A 237 -6.16 2.42 0.39
C ASP A 237 -7.00 1.13 0.38
N CYS A 238 -8.24 1.25 0.84
CA CYS A 238 -9.16 0.12 1.01
C CYS A 238 -9.47 -0.60 -0.31
N PHE A 239 -9.28 0.07 -1.45
CA PHE A 239 -9.57 -0.52 -2.75
C PHE A 239 -8.64 -1.72 -3.06
N HIS A 240 -7.39 -1.70 -2.60
CA HIS A 240 -6.47 -2.84 -2.75
C HIS A 240 -6.98 -4.08 -1.99
N TRP A 241 -7.48 -3.89 -0.76
CA TRP A 241 -8.12 -4.97 -0.01
C TRP A 241 -9.38 -5.46 -0.72
N VAL A 242 -10.18 -4.56 -1.28
CA VAL A 242 -11.38 -4.93 -2.04
C VAL A 242 -11.01 -5.80 -3.24
N GLN A 243 -9.97 -5.44 -3.99
CA GLN A 243 -9.55 -6.20 -5.17
C GLN A 243 -9.00 -7.59 -4.84
N ARG A 244 -8.23 -7.69 -3.75
CA ARG A 244 -7.48 -8.91 -3.41
C ARG A 244 -8.22 -9.84 -2.46
N ASP A 245 -8.84 -9.30 -1.41
CA ASP A 245 -9.23 -10.07 -0.23
C ASP A 245 -10.74 -10.03 0.07
N SER A 246 -11.51 -9.15 -0.58
CA SER A 246 -12.95 -9.05 -0.28
C SER A 246 -13.82 -10.20 -0.81
N TYR A 247 -13.28 -10.98 -1.76
CA TYR A 247 -14.00 -12.00 -2.55
C TYR A 247 -15.19 -11.46 -3.36
N LEU A 248 -15.25 -10.13 -3.58
CA LEU A 248 -16.29 -9.53 -4.40
C LEU A 248 -15.97 -9.65 -5.91
N PRO A 249 -16.99 -9.92 -6.75
CA PRO A 249 -16.83 -9.93 -8.19
C PRO A 249 -16.41 -8.54 -8.69
N ALA A 250 -15.68 -8.48 -9.81
CA ALA A 250 -15.12 -7.23 -10.33
C ALA A 250 -16.17 -6.12 -10.51
N GLY A 251 -17.38 -6.46 -10.94
CA GLY A 251 -18.49 -5.52 -11.12
C GLY A 251 -19.11 -4.97 -9.81
N SER A 252 -18.70 -5.45 -8.65
CA SER A 252 -19.22 -5.04 -7.33
C SER A 252 -18.12 -4.46 -6.43
N ARG A 253 -17.07 -3.89 -7.03
CA ARG A 253 -15.93 -3.30 -6.33
C ARG A 253 -15.99 -1.76 -6.25
N GLY A 254 -17.09 -1.14 -6.65
CA GLY A 254 -17.32 0.28 -6.37
C GLY A 254 -17.70 0.48 -4.90
N LEU A 255 -17.34 1.62 -4.30
CA LEU A 255 -17.56 1.91 -2.87
C LEU A 255 -19.00 1.61 -2.45
N LYS A 256 -20.00 2.09 -3.21
CA LYS A 256 -21.42 1.78 -2.96
C LYS A 256 -21.73 0.29 -2.83
N ALA A 257 -21.27 -0.52 -3.78
CA ALA A 257 -21.54 -1.95 -3.79
C ALA A 257 -20.82 -2.66 -2.63
N VAL A 258 -19.60 -2.22 -2.30
CA VAL A 258 -18.84 -2.71 -1.16
C VAL A 258 -19.52 -2.35 0.16
N THR A 259 -19.97 -1.11 0.33
CA THR A 259 -20.72 -0.64 1.50
C THR A 259 -21.98 -1.48 1.71
N LYS A 260 -22.75 -1.72 0.64
CA LYS A 260 -23.93 -2.59 0.72
C LYS A 260 -23.57 -4.03 1.11
N ALA A 261 -22.51 -4.60 0.52
CA ALA A 261 -22.14 -6.00 0.73
C ALA A 261 -21.45 -6.25 2.08
N LYS A 262 -20.68 -5.28 2.59
CA LYS A 262 -19.85 -5.42 3.80
C LYS A 262 -20.47 -4.70 4.99
N LEU A 263 -20.86 -3.45 4.85
CA LEU A 263 -21.43 -2.66 5.97
C LEU A 263 -22.95 -2.84 6.10
N GLY A 264 -23.62 -3.31 5.05
CA GLY A 264 -25.01 -3.74 5.08
C GLY A 264 -26.02 -2.60 5.13
N TYR A 265 -25.67 -1.43 4.58
CA TYR A 265 -26.61 -0.32 4.33
C TYR A 265 -26.40 0.22 2.91
N ASP A 266 -27.40 0.94 2.40
CA ASP A 266 -27.32 1.63 1.11
C ASP A 266 -26.82 3.07 1.36
N PRO A 267 -25.61 3.45 0.88
CA PRO A 267 -25.12 4.82 1.04
C PRO A 267 -25.88 5.80 0.15
N VAL A 268 -25.76 7.09 0.45
CA VAL A 268 -26.33 8.17 -0.38
C VAL A 268 -25.71 8.12 -1.77
N GLU A 269 -26.51 8.42 -2.79
CA GLU A 269 -26.05 8.41 -4.18
C GLU A 269 -26.42 9.71 -4.89
N VAL A 270 -25.42 10.25 -5.58
CA VAL A 270 -25.53 11.38 -6.50
C VAL A 270 -24.83 10.93 -7.79
N ASP A 271 -25.48 11.17 -8.94
CA ASP A 271 -24.86 10.86 -10.23
C ASP A 271 -23.63 11.77 -10.40
N PRO A 272 -22.45 11.24 -10.78
CA PRO A 272 -21.25 12.05 -11.03
C PRO A 272 -21.44 13.23 -11.99
N GLU A 273 -22.38 13.14 -12.94
CA GLU A 273 -22.70 14.24 -13.86
C GLU A 273 -23.59 15.33 -13.21
N GLU A 274 -24.26 15.01 -12.10
CA GLU A 274 -25.12 15.94 -11.37
C GLU A 274 -24.41 16.59 -10.18
N MET A 275 -23.28 16.06 -9.69
CA MET A 275 -22.60 16.52 -8.47
C MET A 275 -22.39 18.04 -8.42
N VAL A 276 -21.80 18.63 -9.47
CA VAL A 276 -21.51 20.08 -9.53
C VAL A 276 -22.78 20.93 -9.52
N GLN A 277 -23.84 20.44 -10.16
CA GLN A 277 -25.14 21.12 -10.17
C GLN A 277 -25.86 20.94 -8.83
N CYS A 278 -25.77 19.75 -8.22
CA CYS A 278 -26.30 19.44 -6.90
C CYS A 278 -25.66 20.33 -5.83
N ALA A 279 -24.36 20.60 -5.90
CA ALA A 279 -23.68 21.53 -5.00
C ALA A 279 -24.28 22.95 -5.03
N LYS A 280 -24.92 23.35 -6.13
CA LYS A 280 -25.58 24.64 -6.29
C LYS A 280 -27.06 24.61 -5.93
N ASP A 281 -27.77 23.58 -6.38
CA ASP A 281 -29.22 23.51 -6.24
C ASP A 281 -29.65 22.92 -4.89
N ASP A 282 -28.91 21.94 -4.38
CA ASP A 282 -29.17 21.26 -3.11
C ASP A 282 -27.84 20.93 -2.39
N PRO A 283 -27.20 21.95 -1.80
CA PRO A 283 -25.88 21.79 -1.18
C PRO A 283 -25.91 20.86 0.04
N HIS A 284 -27.06 20.74 0.73
CA HIS A 284 -27.22 19.80 1.85
C HIS A 284 -27.21 18.34 1.39
N ARG A 285 -27.87 18.02 0.27
CA ARG A 285 -27.80 16.68 -0.32
C ARG A 285 -26.38 16.34 -0.77
N MET A 286 -25.68 17.29 -1.39
CA MET A 286 -24.29 17.07 -1.80
C MET A 286 -23.36 16.86 -0.59
N ALA A 287 -23.52 17.66 0.47
CA ALA A 287 -22.80 17.47 1.72
C ALA A 287 -23.08 16.09 2.35
N SER A 288 -24.34 15.64 2.33
CA SER A 288 -24.74 14.32 2.83
C SER A 288 -24.11 13.17 2.02
N TYR A 289 -23.94 13.35 0.71
CA TYR A 289 -23.23 12.40 -0.15
C TYR A 289 -21.74 12.34 0.21
N SER A 290 -21.06 13.49 0.25
CA SER A 290 -19.63 13.55 0.54
C SER A 290 -19.29 12.93 1.91
N VAL A 291 -20.07 13.22 2.96
CA VAL A 291 -19.84 12.61 4.27
C VAL A 291 -20.19 11.13 4.30
N SER A 292 -21.13 10.67 3.47
CA SER A 292 -21.49 9.25 3.37
C SER A 292 -20.30 8.41 2.89
N ASP A 293 -19.51 8.92 1.94
CA ASP A 293 -18.35 8.22 1.40
C ASP A 293 -17.18 8.18 2.41
N ALA A 294 -16.94 9.25 3.17
CA ALA A 294 -15.98 9.23 4.28
C ALA A 294 -16.40 8.25 5.39
N VAL A 295 -17.68 8.22 5.78
CA VAL A 295 -18.22 7.27 6.78
C VAL A 295 -18.08 5.83 6.28
N ALA A 296 -18.46 5.56 5.02
CA ALA A 296 -18.31 4.24 4.42
C ALA A 296 -16.86 3.78 4.40
N THR A 297 -15.94 4.66 3.99
CA THR A 297 -14.50 4.38 3.92
C THR A 297 -13.91 4.10 5.31
N TYR A 298 -14.23 4.94 6.30
CA TYR A 298 -13.78 4.76 7.68
C TYR A 298 -14.23 3.43 8.27
N TYR A 299 -15.53 3.13 8.22
CA TYR A 299 -16.06 1.91 8.82
C TYR A 299 -15.73 0.65 8.04
N LEU A 300 -15.54 0.73 6.72
CA LEU A 300 -14.98 -0.37 5.93
C LEU A 300 -13.57 -0.71 6.43
N PHE A 301 -12.74 0.32 6.62
CA PHE A 301 -11.40 0.13 7.16
C PHE A 301 -11.44 -0.45 8.57
N ASP A 302 -12.16 0.19 9.49
CA ASP A 302 -12.24 -0.21 10.91
C ASP A 302 -12.70 -1.67 11.06
N LYS A 303 -13.79 -2.05 10.38
CA LYS A 303 -14.42 -3.36 10.55
C LYS A 303 -13.72 -4.49 9.79
N TYR A 304 -13.14 -4.21 8.62
CA TYR A 304 -12.64 -5.26 7.73
C TYR A 304 -11.15 -5.21 7.47
N VAL A 305 -10.57 -4.03 7.27
CA VAL A 305 -9.18 -3.90 6.77
C VAL A 305 -8.19 -3.83 7.92
N ASN A 306 -8.47 -3.01 8.94
CA ASN A 306 -7.56 -2.69 10.04
C ASN A 306 -7.04 -3.97 10.72
N LEU A 307 -7.93 -4.71 11.38
CA LEU A 307 -7.54 -5.91 12.11
C LEU A 307 -6.94 -6.97 11.18
N PHE A 308 -7.44 -7.12 9.97
CA PHE A 308 -6.95 -8.09 9.00
C PHE A 308 -5.50 -7.82 8.60
N ILE A 309 -5.20 -6.61 8.10
CA ILE A 309 -3.86 -6.24 7.63
C ILE A 309 -2.86 -6.22 8.77
N PHE A 310 -3.18 -5.60 9.91
CA PHE A 310 -2.25 -5.53 11.03
C PHE A 310 -2.06 -6.88 11.74
N SER A 311 -3.01 -7.81 11.65
CA SER A 311 -2.79 -9.20 12.09
C SER A 311 -1.85 -9.94 11.14
N LEU A 312 -2.03 -9.81 9.83
CA LEU A 312 -1.11 -10.38 8.84
C LEU A 312 0.32 -9.86 9.00
N CYS A 313 0.47 -8.58 9.33
CA CYS A 313 1.78 -7.96 9.61
C CYS A 313 2.54 -8.64 10.75
N THR A 314 1.86 -9.29 11.71
CA THR A 314 2.52 -9.94 12.85
C THR A 314 3.33 -11.19 12.50
N ILE A 315 3.08 -11.73 11.31
CA ILE A 315 3.74 -12.95 10.79
C ILE A 315 4.46 -12.71 9.46
N ILE A 316 4.00 -11.74 8.65
CA ILE A 316 4.64 -11.40 7.37
C ILE A 316 5.72 -10.34 7.63
N PRO A 317 6.96 -10.52 7.16
CA PRO A 317 8.08 -9.59 7.37
C PRO A 317 8.01 -8.38 6.42
N LEU A 318 6.88 -7.68 6.40
CA LEU A 318 6.61 -6.52 5.55
C LEU A 318 5.89 -5.42 6.35
N GLY A 319 6.02 -4.18 5.87
CA GLY A 319 5.22 -3.06 6.38
C GLY A 319 3.75 -3.20 5.99
N ALA A 320 2.85 -2.52 6.71
CA ALA A 320 1.41 -2.64 6.49
C ALA A 320 0.99 -2.20 5.07
N ASP A 321 1.64 -1.16 4.52
CA ASP A 321 1.43 -0.72 3.14
C ASP A 321 1.73 -1.81 2.10
N ASP A 322 2.82 -2.55 2.31
CA ASP A 322 3.22 -3.67 1.44
C ASP A 322 2.29 -4.87 1.63
N VAL A 323 1.90 -5.18 2.87
CA VAL A 323 0.96 -6.27 3.16
C VAL A 323 -0.39 -6.00 2.53
N LEU A 324 -0.83 -4.74 2.42
CA LEU A 324 -2.05 -4.36 1.72
C LEU A 324 -1.91 -4.49 0.19
N ARG A 325 -0.79 -4.03 -0.37
CA ARG A 325 -0.64 -3.83 -1.83
C ARG A 325 -0.05 -5.01 -2.60
N LYS A 326 0.81 -5.82 -1.98
CA LYS A 326 1.50 -6.92 -2.70
C LYS A 326 0.55 -8.07 -2.99
N GLY A 327 0.79 -8.80 -4.08
CA GLY A 327 0.02 -9.99 -4.40
C GLY A 327 0.17 -11.08 -3.34
N SER A 328 -0.87 -11.91 -3.16
CA SER A 328 -0.89 -13.02 -2.19
C SER A 328 0.27 -14.00 -2.39
N GLY A 329 0.71 -14.23 -3.63
CA GLY A 329 1.90 -15.03 -3.94
C GLY A 329 3.18 -14.47 -3.32
N THR A 330 3.38 -13.15 -3.37
CA THR A 330 4.53 -12.49 -2.72
C THR A 330 4.43 -12.55 -1.20
N LEU A 331 3.23 -12.46 -0.63
CA LEU A 331 3.05 -12.66 0.81
C LEU A 331 3.46 -14.08 1.24
N CYS A 332 3.09 -15.10 0.44
CA CYS A 332 3.52 -16.48 0.66
C CYS A 332 5.04 -16.64 0.53
N GLU A 333 5.67 -16.00 -0.47
CA GLU A 333 7.13 -15.97 -0.63
C GLU A 333 7.82 -15.46 0.64
N MET A 334 7.33 -14.36 1.23
CA MET A 334 7.91 -13.80 2.45
C MET A 334 7.79 -14.72 3.67
N LEU A 335 6.66 -15.42 3.81
CA LEU A 335 6.46 -16.42 4.87
C LEU A 335 7.44 -17.60 4.69
N LEU A 336 7.58 -18.11 3.46
CA LEU A 336 8.50 -19.21 3.15
C LEU A 336 9.96 -18.80 3.39
N MET A 337 10.34 -17.57 3.04
CA MET A 337 11.69 -17.06 3.30
C MET A 337 11.98 -16.95 4.81
N THR A 338 10.97 -16.59 5.61
CA THR A 338 11.10 -16.52 7.08
C THR A 338 11.36 -17.91 7.66
N GLU A 339 10.59 -18.92 7.23
CA GLU A 339 10.81 -20.30 7.69
C GLU A 339 12.12 -20.88 7.16
N ALA A 340 12.48 -20.63 5.90
CA ALA A 340 13.76 -21.06 5.32
C ALA A 340 14.95 -20.51 6.12
N ARG A 341 14.91 -19.22 6.50
CA ARG A 341 15.93 -18.61 7.34
C ARG A 341 16.03 -19.30 8.71
N ARG A 342 14.89 -19.63 9.32
CA ARG A 342 14.80 -20.28 10.64
C ARG A 342 15.46 -21.66 10.65
N VAL A 343 15.31 -22.42 9.57
CA VAL A 343 15.95 -23.75 9.42
C VAL A 343 17.26 -23.71 8.64
N ALA A 344 17.84 -22.52 8.42
CA ALA A 344 19.11 -22.31 7.72
C ALA A 344 19.17 -22.88 6.29
N ILE A 345 18.05 -22.80 5.57
CA ILE A 345 17.97 -23.13 4.13
C ILE A 345 18.18 -21.86 3.31
N ILE A 346 19.09 -21.93 2.34
CA ILE A 346 19.34 -20.84 1.38
C ILE A 346 18.16 -20.75 0.41
N CYS A 347 17.57 -19.57 0.29
CA CYS A 347 16.47 -19.35 -0.65
C CYS A 347 16.97 -19.46 -2.10
N PRO A 348 16.26 -20.19 -2.97
CA PRO A 348 16.59 -20.23 -4.38
C PRO A 348 16.40 -18.86 -5.03
N ASN A 349 17.16 -18.60 -6.09
CA ASN A 349 16.93 -17.44 -6.93
C ASN A 349 15.56 -17.52 -7.62
N LYS A 350 15.01 -16.35 -7.98
CA LYS A 350 13.77 -16.26 -8.74
C LYS A 350 13.86 -17.06 -10.03
N TYR A 351 12.83 -17.85 -10.29
CA TYR A 351 12.72 -18.62 -11.51
C TYR A 351 12.54 -17.68 -12.70
N ASN A 352 13.32 -17.90 -13.76
CA ASN A 352 13.19 -17.20 -15.02
C ASN A 352 12.81 -18.21 -16.09
N ASP A 353 11.68 -17.99 -16.76
CA ASP A 353 11.29 -18.86 -17.85
C ASP A 353 12.31 -18.80 -18.99
N PRO A 354 12.70 -19.97 -19.55
CA PRO A 354 13.52 -20.00 -20.74
C PRO A 354 12.74 -19.35 -21.91
N PRO A 355 13.45 -18.63 -22.80
CA PRO A 355 12.80 -17.87 -23.88
C PRO A 355 12.08 -18.77 -24.90
N LEU A 356 12.52 -20.03 -25.04
CA LEU A 356 11.90 -21.04 -25.88
C LEU A 356 11.88 -22.37 -25.13
N LYS A 357 10.73 -23.05 -25.16
CA LYS A 357 10.56 -24.42 -24.67
C LYS A 357 10.08 -25.29 -25.82
N PHE A 358 10.57 -26.52 -25.90
CA PHE A 358 10.16 -27.48 -26.92
C PHE A 358 9.53 -28.70 -26.26
N SER A 359 8.53 -29.30 -26.90
CA SER A 359 7.97 -30.59 -26.50
C SER A 359 8.98 -31.70 -26.72
N GLU A 360 8.72 -32.89 -26.17
CA GLU A 360 9.52 -34.10 -26.41
C GLU A 360 9.65 -34.42 -27.92
N ASP A 361 8.61 -34.12 -28.71
CA ASP A 361 8.58 -34.30 -30.16
C ASP A 361 9.26 -33.15 -30.95
N GLY A 362 9.90 -32.21 -30.26
CA GLY A 362 10.65 -31.10 -30.88
C GLY A 362 9.78 -29.95 -31.39
N GLN A 363 8.51 -29.86 -30.99
CA GLN A 363 7.64 -28.74 -31.35
C GLN A 363 7.81 -27.58 -30.38
N LEU A 364 7.83 -26.35 -30.90
CA LEU A 364 7.89 -25.15 -30.06
C LEU A 364 6.60 -25.01 -29.24
N LEU A 365 6.73 -24.92 -27.92
CA LEU A 365 5.62 -24.68 -27.02
C LEU A 365 5.28 -23.19 -26.99
N THR A 366 4.02 -22.86 -27.28
CA THR A 366 3.47 -21.51 -27.09
C THR A 366 3.19 -21.20 -25.62
N SER A 367 2.72 -22.20 -24.88
CA SER A 367 2.47 -22.15 -23.44
C SER A 367 2.56 -23.55 -22.85
N GLU A 368 3.03 -23.64 -21.61
CA GLU A 368 3.09 -24.88 -20.84
C GLU A 368 2.26 -24.70 -19.57
N SER A 369 1.34 -25.64 -19.31
CA SER A 369 0.48 -25.63 -18.13
C SER A 369 0.07 -27.07 -17.79
N TYR A 370 -0.63 -27.24 -16.67
CA TYR A 370 -1.16 -28.52 -16.20
C TYR A 370 -2.70 -28.54 -16.31
N VAL A 371 -3.29 -29.74 -16.29
CA VAL A 371 -4.76 -29.89 -16.27
C VAL A 371 -5.30 -29.30 -14.95
N GLY A 372 -6.16 -28.28 -15.08
CA GLY A 372 -6.74 -27.57 -13.94
C GLY A 372 -7.97 -28.26 -13.34
N GLY A 373 -8.83 -27.46 -12.70
CA GLY A 373 -10.08 -27.95 -12.10
C GLY A 373 -11.07 -28.50 -13.13
N HIS A 374 -11.76 -29.58 -12.77
CA HIS A 374 -12.82 -30.20 -13.57
C HIS A 374 -14.16 -29.52 -13.31
N VAL A 375 -14.90 -29.12 -14.36
CA VAL A 375 -16.20 -28.45 -14.25
C VAL A 375 -17.21 -29.15 -15.16
N GLU A 376 -18.30 -29.63 -14.59
CA GLU A 376 -19.42 -30.25 -15.31
C GLU A 376 -20.74 -29.55 -14.96
N SER A 377 -21.56 -29.29 -15.97
CA SER A 377 -22.97 -28.96 -15.81
C SER A 377 -23.78 -30.14 -16.35
N LEU A 378 -24.42 -30.89 -15.47
CA LEU A 378 -25.13 -32.14 -15.79
C LEU A 378 -26.59 -31.91 -16.17
#